data_AF-A0A9W9FKW0-F1
#
_entry.id   AF-A0A9W9FKW0-F1
#
_cell.length_a   1.000
_cell.length_b   1.000
_cell.length_c   1.000
_cell.angle_alpha   90.00
_cell.angle_beta   90.00
_cell.angle_gamma   90.00
#
_symmetry.space_group_name_H-M   'P 1'
#
loop_
_entity.id
_entity.type
_entity.pdbx_description
1 polymer ?
#
loop_
_entity_poly.entity_id
_entity_poly.type
_entity_poly.pdbx_seq_one_letter_code
_entity_poly.pdbx_strand_id
1 'polypeptide(L)'
;MAAATSSKTSVTRSERKLAHQKRDRRKSSLMKKAYEYGKMCNADICFGIRIRESGHVFIFSADASNFWSFVGSQLIYEVKKIV
;
A
#
# COMPACT_ATOMS: atom_id res chain seq x y z
N MET A 1 32.36 33.61 -16.04
CA MET A 1 31.11 33.29 -15.33
C MET A 1 30.45 32.12 -16.03
N ALA A 2 30.74 30.88 -15.60
CA ALA A 2 30.18 29.67 -16.22
C ALA A 2 28.81 29.34 -15.60
N ALA A 3 27.80 29.18 -16.45
CA ALA A 3 26.42 28.90 -16.08
C ALA A 3 26.26 27.49 -15.50
N ALA A 4 25.55 27.40 -14.38
CA ALA A 4 25.23 26.14 -13.72
C ALA A 4 24.22 25.31 -14.53
N THR A 5 24.58 24.07 -14.84
CA THR A 5 23.71 23.08 -15.48
C THR A 5 22.76 22.45 -14.45
N SER A 6 21.61 23.09 -14.23
CA SER A 6 20.55 22.61 -13.33
C SER A 6 19.32 22.07 -14.08
N SER A 7 19.49 21.04 -14.93
CA SER A 7 18.37 20.47 -15.72
C SER A 7 18.10 18.98 -15.52
N LYS A 8 18.99 18.20 -14.89
CA LYS A 8 18.80 16.74 -14.71
C LYS A 8 18.01 16.33 -13.46
N THR A 9 17.99 17.17 -12.43
CA THR A 9 17.44 16.81 -11.10
C THR A 9 15.92 16.96 -11.00
N SER A 10 15.31 17.83 -11.81
CA SER A 10 13.87 18.11 -11.76
C SER A 10 13.03 17.05 -12.47
N VAL A 11 13.53 16.50 -13.58
CA VAL A 11 12.86 15.48 -14.39
C VAL A 11 12.71 14.16 -13.61
N THR A 12 13.73 13.76 -12.87
CA THR A 12 13.69 12.52 -12.08
C THR A 12 12.73 12.60 -10.88
N ARG A 13 12.55 13.81 -10.30
CA ARG A 13 11.63 14.03 -9.18
C ARG A 13 10.17 13.99 -9.62
N SER A 14 9.85 14.49 -10.82
CA SER A 14 8.49 14.44 -11.36
C SER A 14 8.08 13.01 -11.73
N GLU A 15 8.99 12.22 -12.30
CA GLU A 15 8.76 10.80 -12.63
C GLU A 15 8.48 9.96 -11.37
N ARG A 16 9.26 10.12 -10.30
CA ARG A 16 9.01 9.44 -9.02
C ARG A 16 7.65 9.81 -8.44
N LYS A 17 7.28 11.10 -8.50
CA LYS A 17 5.96 11.57 -8.03
C LYS A 17 4.83 10.93 -8.82
N LEU A 18 4.94 10.84 -10.15
CA LEU A 18 3.96 10.18 -11.01
C LEU A 18 3.87 8.68 -10.71
N ALA A 19 5.00 8.01 -10.47
CA ALA A 19 5.05 6.61 -10.09
C ALA A 19 4.33 6.35 -8.75
N HIS A 20 4.57 7.19 -7.74
CA HIS A 20 3.86 7.13 -6.46
C HIS A 20 2.36 7.33 -6.63
N GLN A 21 1.94 8.35 -7.38
CA GLN A 21 0.51 8.57 -7.65
C GLN A 21 -0.15 7.39 -8.36
N LYS A 22 0.52 6.79 -9.35
CA LYS A 22 0.01 5.61 -10.06
C LYS A 22 -0.11 4.42 -9.11
N ARG A 23 0.88 4.20 -8.24
CA ARG A 23 0.87 3.15 -7.21
C ARG A 23 -0.30 3.35 -6.25
N ASP A 24 -0.48 4.56 -5.74
CA ASP A 24 -1.51 4.86 -4.76
C ASP A 24 -2.91 4.73 -5.36
N ARG A 25 -3.11 5.18 -6.61
CA ARG A 25 -4.36 4.93 -7.36
C ARG A 25 -4.66 3.44 -7.50
N ARG A 26 -3.67 2.63 -7.88
CA ARG A 26 -3.84 1.17 -8.02
C ARG A 26 -4.19 0.50 -6.69
N LYS A 27 -3.54 0.92 -5.60
CA LYS A 27 -3.84 0.43 -4.24
C LYS A 27 -5.29 0.73 -3.88
N SER A 28 -5.75 1.96 -4.08
CA SER A 28 -7.14 2.35 -3.79
C SER A 28 -8.15 1.58 -4.65
N SER A 29 -7.87 1.39 -5.95
CA SER A 29 -8.73 0.58 -6.82
C SER A 29 -8.81 -0.88 -6.39
N LEU A 30 -7.69 -1.46 -5.92
CA LEU A 30 -7.67 -2.83 -5.41
C LEU A 30 -8.55 -2.98 -4.16
N MET A 31 -8.41 -2.07 -3.19
CA MET A 31 -9.24 -2.06 -1.98
C MET A 31 -10.72 -1.94 -2.32
N LYS A 32 -11.08 -1.04 -3.25
CA LYS A 32 -12.46 -0.87 -3.71
C LYS A 32 -13.02 -2.16 -4.33
N LYS A 33 -12.27 -2.81 -5.23
CA LYS A 33 -12.70 -4.07 -5.87
C LYS A 33 -12.86 -5.21 -4.87
N ALA A 34 -11.94 -5.31 -3.90
CA ALA A 34 -12.05 -6.32 -2.87
C ALA A 34 -13.31 -6.13 -2.01
N TYR A 35 -13.60 -4.89 -1.61
CA TYR A 35 -14.83 -4.56 -0.91
C TYR A 35 -16.09 -4.89 -1.74
N GLU A 36 -16.13 -4.48 -3.01
CA GLU A 36 -17.25 -4.77 -3.92
C GLU A 36 -17.47 -6.28 -4.09
N TYR A 37 -16.39 -7.05 -4.28
CA TYR A 37 -16.46 -8.50 -4.38
C TYR A 37 -16.98 -9.14 -3.09
N GLY A 38 -16.46 -8.73 -1.94
CA GLY A 38 -16.92 -9.22 -0.63
C GLY A 38 -18.42 -9.00 -0.45
N LYS A 39 -18.92 -7.82 -0.84
CA LYS A 39 -20.35 -7.52 -0.82
C LYS A 39 -21.16 -8.37 -1.82
N MET A 40 -20.68 -8.55 -3.04
CA MET A 40 -21.38 -9.33 -4.08
C MET A 40 -21.45 -10.82 -3.74
N CYS A 41 -20.41 -11.36 -3.14
CA CYS A 41 -20.26 -12.80 -2.88
C CYS A 41 -20.50 -13.19 -1.42
N ASN A 42 -20.88 -12.24 -0.56
CA ASN A 42 -21.00 -12.43 0.88
C ASN A 42 -19.74 -13.09 1.48
N ALA A 43 -18.58 -12.54 1.13
CA ALA A 43 -17.27 -13.08 1.50
C ALA A 43 -16.51 -12.08 2.37
N ASP A 44 -15.92 -12.57 3.47
CA ASP A 44 -15.00 -11.81 4.31
C ASP A 44 -13.60 -11.81 3.67
N ILE A 45 -13.08 -10.64 3.28
CA ILE A 45 -11.78 -10.52 2.60
C ILE A 45 -10.78 -9.81 3.48
N CYS A 46 -9.58 -10.39 3.60
CA CYS A 46 -8.41 -9.72 4.18
C CYS A 46 -7.18 -9.92 3.27
N PHE A 47 -6.35 -8.88 3.14
CA PHE A 47 -5.04 -9.00 2.51
C PHE A 47 -4.03 -7.99 3.05
N GLY A 48 -2.75 -8.36 2.99
CA GLY A 48 -1.62 -7.52 3.32
C GLY A 48 -0.90 -7.02 2.07
N ILE A 49 -0.48 -5.75 2.06
CA ILE A 49 0.38 -5.17 1.01
C ILE A 49 1.68 -4.72 1.66
N ARG A 50 2.81 -5.32 1.28
CA ARG A 50 4.14 -4.80 1.61
C ARG A 50 4.71 -4.02 0.43
N ILE A 51 5.00 -2.74 0.63
CA ILE A 51 5.80 -1.95 -0.30
C ILE A 51 7.26 -2.35 -0.09
N ARG A 52 7.82 -3.09 -1.05
CA ARG A 52 9.17 -3.64 -0.93
C ARG A 52 10.24 -2.57 -0.72
N GLU A 53 10.12 -1.45 -1.45
CA GLU A 53 11.06 -0.33 -1.38
C GLU A 53 11.11 0.32 0.00
N SER A 54 9.95 0.60 0.61
CA SER A 54 9.87 1.32 1.88
C SER A 54 9.67 0.41 3.09
N GLY A 55 9.52 -0.90 2.88
CA GLY A 55 9.13 -1.87 3.90
C GLY A 55 7.71 -1.70 4.45
N HIS A 56 6.97 -0.66 4.06
CA HIS A 56 5.67 -0.33 4.65
C HIS A 56 4.65 -1.42 4.37
N VAL A 57 3.97 -1.86 5.42
CA VAL A 57 2.91 -2.87 5.34
C VAL A 57 1.55 -2.20 5.56
N PHE A 58 0.60 -2.50 4.68
CA PHE A 58 -0.80 -2.12 4.81
C PHE A 58 -1.63 -3.38 4.99
N ILE A 59 -2.54 -3.39 5.95
CA ILE A 59 -3.53 -4.45 6.12
C ILE A 59 -4.87 -3.87 5.74
N PHE A 60 -5.59 -4.57 4.86
CA PHE A 60 -6.96 -4.26 4.51
C PHE A 60 -7.84 -5.41 4.97
N SER A 61 -8.95 -5.05 5.60
CA SER A 61 -10.00 -5.98 5.98
C SER A 61 -11.34 -5.43 5.53
N ALA A 62 -12.10 -6.23 4.79
CA ALA A 62 -13.48 -5.99 4.42
C ALA A 62 -14.29 -7.21 4.89
N ASP A 63 -14.63 -7.18 6.17
CA ASP A 63 -15.40 -8.19 6.86
C ASP A 63 -16.41 -7.49 7.79
N ALA A 64 -17.66 -7.92 7.74
CA ALA A 64 -18.69 -7.38 8.62
C ALA A 64 -18.57 -7.96 10.05
N SER A 65 -17.91 -9.11 10.16
CA SER A 65 -17.82 -9.94 11.35
C SER A 65 -16.60 -9.65 12.24
N ASN A 66 -15.65 -8.82 11.79
CA ASN A 66 -14.32 -8.67 12.40
C ASN A 66 -13.55 -10.00 12.53
N PHE A 67 -13.88 -11.01 11.72
CA PHE A 67 -13.21 -12.31 11.69
C PHE A 67 -11.69 -12.17 11.54
N TRP A 68 -11.21 -11.21 10.74
CA TRP A 68 -9.78 -11.04 10.49
C TRP A 68 -9.06 -10.12 11.50
N SER A 69 -9.73 -9.73 12.59
CA SER A 69 -9.14 -8.86 13.63
C SER A 69 -7.83 -9.41 14.21
N PHE A 70 -7.67 -10.73 14.29
CA PHE A 70 -6.43 -11.37 14.75
C PHE A 70 -5.23 -11.16 13.82
N VAL A 71 -5.45 -10.92 12.52
CA VAL A 71 -4.38 -10.75 11.52
C VAL A 71 -3.59 -9.46 11.79
N GLY A 72 -4.30 -8.39 12.16
CA GLY A 72 -3.68 -7.13 12.59
C GLY A 72 -2.79 -7.32 13.81
N SER A 73 -3.23 -8.12 14.77
CA SER A 73 -2.46 -8.42 15.99
C SER A 73 -1.17 -9.18 15.67
N GLN A 74 -1.22 -10.24 14.85
CA GLN A 74 -0.03 -11.06 14.55
C GLN A 74 1.07 -10.29 13.79
N LEU A 75 0.69 -9.37 12.90
CA LEU A 75 1.66 -8.57 12.13
C LEU A 75 2.32 -7.46 12.96
N ILE A 76 1.67 -6.96 14.02
CA ILE A 76 2.28 -6.02 14.97
C ILE A 76 3.31 -6.75 15.87
N TYR A 77 3.08 -8.02 16.19
CA TYR A 77 4.03 -8.82 16.99
C TYR A 77 5.25 -9.30 16.17
N GLU A 78 5.08 -9.64 14.89
CA GLU A 78 6.21 -10.07 14.02
C GLU A 78 7.20 -8.94 13.71
N VAL A 79 6.77 -7.66 13.64
CA VAL A 79 7.71 -6.52 13.48
C VAL A 79 8.56 -6.29 14.74
N LYS A 80 8.18 -6.85 15.90
CA LYS A 80 8.97 -6.80 17.15
C LYS A 80 9.96 -7.96 17.32
N LYS A 81 10.00 -8.95 16.42
CA LYS A 81 11.05 -9.99 16.42
C LYS A 81 12.26 -9.53 15.62
N ILE A 82 12.97 -8.54 16.16
CA ILE A 82 14.40 -8.34 15.95
C ILE A 82 15.04 -8.40 17.34
N VAL A 83 15.29 -9.63 17.80
CA VAL A 83 16.46 -10.04 18.60
C VAL A 83 16.75 -11.47 18.23
#